data_AF-A0A5Y8WLK0-F1
#
_entry.id   AF-A0A5Y8WLK0-F1
#
_cell.length_a   1.000
_cell.length_b   1.000
_cell.length_c   1.000
_cell.angle_alpha   90.00
_cell.angle_beta   90.00
_cell.angle_gamma   90.00
#
_symmetry.space_group_name_H-M   'P 1'
#
loop_
_entity.id
_entity.type
_entity.pdbx_description
1 polymer ?
#
loop_
_entity_poly.entity_id
_entity_poly.type
_entity_poly.pdbx_seq_one_letter_code
_entity_poly.pdbx_strand_id
1 'polypeptide(L)'
;QDEARKKLRLNEVAKFAKDSDCFAKQDEIKNLGQKLSNMQSTIETEKNEINNYNLEIEKYKEKLSNLETSTSNINKYLKSYFGHNMLELKAKKDDKGQLNGEFEILRNGKQAKNLSEGECSLVAFCYFVASLEDANTKDKNPIIWIDDPISSLDNNHIFFIFSLIENEIVEKDSFKQFFISTHNLDFLKYTKRLKKIKPKQNENSKKKYEFPQYYFIERGVKKSIETSEIKKLPKCLERYTTEFNYLFEQI
;
A
#
# COMPACT_ATOMS: atom_id res chain seq x y z
N GLN A 1 75.78 -45.82 -19.72
CA GLN A 1 74.82 -46.67 -20.47
C GLN A 1 73.37 -46.34 -20.15
N ASP A 2 73.03 -46.04 -18.90
CA ASP A 2 71.65 -45.76 -18.49
C ASP A 2 71.03 -44.54 -19.15
N GLU A 3 71.82 -43.50 -19.43
CA GLU A 3 71.32 -42.29 -20.08
C GLU A 3 70.83 -42.54 -21.52
N ALA A 4 71.52 -43.40 -22.28
CA ALA A 4 71.13 -43.78 -23.63
C ALA A 4 69.85 -44.62 -23.65
N ARG A 5 69.69 -45.56 -22.70
CA ARG A 5 68.45 -46.34 -22.52
C ARG A 5 67.27 -45.44 -22.15
N LYS A 6 67.50 -44.45 -21.28
CA LYS A 6 66.47 -43.48 -20.87
C LYS A 6 66.02 -42.62 -22.07
N LYS A 7 66.96 -42.15 -22.89
CA LYS A 7 66.67 -41.40 -24.13
C LYS A 7 65.88 -42.24 -25.14
N LEU A 8 66.25 -43.51 -25.34
CA LEU A 8 65.53 -44.43 -26.24
C LEU A 8 64.09 -44.67 -25.78
N ARG A 9 63.90 -44.94 -24.48
CA ARG A 9 62.57 -45.15 -23.91
C ARG A 9 61.69 -43.90 -24.02
N LEU A 10 62.25 -42.71 -23.78
CA LEU A 10 61.54 -41.44 -23.98
C LEU A 10 61.16 -41.20 -25.45
N ASN A 11 61.99 -41.63 -26.40
CA ASN A 11 61.71 -41.52 -27.83
C ASN A 11 60.55 -42.45 -28.26
N GLU A 12 60.52 -43.70 -27.79
CA GLU A 12 59.40 -44.61 -28.07
C GLU A 12 58.08 -44.10 -27.45
N VAL A 13 58.12 -43.59 -26.21
CA VAL A 13 56.95 -42.97 -25.58
C VAL A 13 56.47 -41.76 -26.37
N ALA A 14 57.39 -40.90 -26.84
CA ALA A 14 57.06 -39.75 -27.66
C ALA A 14 56.44 -40.14 -29.01
N LYS A 15 56.97 -41.18 -29.68
CA LYS A 15 56.38 -41.73 -30.91
C LYS A 15 54.98 -42.28 -30.67
N PHE A 16 54.81 -43.12 -29.65
CA PHE A 16 53.50 -43.67 -29.31
C PHE A 16 52.48 -42.57 -28.99
N ALA A 17 52.87 -41.54 -28.23
CA ALA A 17 52.00 -40.41 -27.91
C ALA A 17 51.60 -39.59 -29.16
N LYS A 18 52.48 -39.52 -30.17
CA LYS A 18 52.20 -38.88 -31.47
C LYS A 18 51.29 -39.74 -32.35
N ASP A 19 51.55 -41.04 -32.46
CA ASP A 19 50.84 -41.95 -33.35
C ASP A 19 49.44 -42.32 -32.81
N SER A 20 49.21 -42.20 -31.50
CA SER A 20 47.94 -42.53 -30.84
C SER A 20 46.95 -41.36 -30.68
N ASP A 21 47.26 -40.18 -31.24
CA ASP A 21 46.49 -38.94 -31.09
C ASP A 21 46.17 -38.58 -29.62
N CYS A 22 47.01 -39.01 -28.69
CA CYS A 22 46.76 -38.89 -27.26
C CYS A 22 46.60 -37.42 -26.82
N PHE A 23 47.46 -36.53 -27.34
CA PHE A 23 47.38 -35.10 -27.06
C PHE A 23 46.12 -34.46 -27.63
N ALA A 24 45.70 -34.84 -28.85
CA ALA A 24 44.48 -34.32 -29.47
C ALA A 24 43.23 -34.71 -28.67
N LYS A 25 43.15 -35.96 -28.19
CA LYS A 25 42.07 -36.42 -27.30
C LYS A 25 42.10 -35.71 -25.94
N GLN A 26 43.29 -35.40 -25.42
CA GLN A 26 43.44 -34.69 -24.15
C GLN A 26 42.95 -33.24 -24.26
N ASP A 27 43.25 -32.56 -25.36
CA ASP A 27 42.70 -31.24 -25.69
C ASP A 27 41.19 -31.28 -25.92
N GLU A 28 40.68 -32.33 -26.57
CA GLU A 28 39.24 -32.52 -26.77
C GLU A 28 38.48 -32.72 -25.45
N ILE A 29 38.99 -33.57 -24.54
CA ILE A 29 38.44 -33.76 -23.20
C ILE A 29 38.44 -32.43 -22.43
N LYS A 30 39.52 -31.65 -22.52
CA LYS A 30 39.62 -30.35 -21.87
C LYS A 30 38.58 -29.37 -22.43
N ASN A 31 38.43 -29.31 -23.75
CA ASN A 31 37.42 -28.47 -24.42
C ASN A 31 35.99 -28.89 -24.05
N LEU A 32 35.70 -30.19 -24.01
CA LEU A 32 34.41 -30.72 -23.58
C LEU A 32 34.13 -30.41 -22.11
N GLY A 33 35.13 -30.54 -21.24
CA GLY A 33 35.04 -30.17 -19.83
C GLY A 33 34.73 -28.68 -19.65
N GLN A 34 35.35 -27.81 -20.44
CA GLN A 34 35.08 -26.38 -20.40
C GLN A 34 33.68 -26.04 -20.93
N LYS A 35 33.23 -26.70 -22.00
CA LYS A 35 31.85 -26.57 -22.50
C LYS A 35 30.82 -27.04 -21.47
N LEU A 36 31.06 -28.16 -20.79
CA LEU A 36 30.20 -28.67 -19.72
C LEU A 36 30.11 -27.68 -18.56
N SER A 37 31.25 -27.14 -18.10
CA SER A 37 31.27 -26.13 -17.05
C SER A 37 30.49 -24.87 -17.43
N ASN A 38 30.63 -24.41 -18.68
CA ASN A 38 29.87 -23.26 -19.18
C ASN A 38 28.36 -23.56 -19.22
N MET A 39 27.96 -24.72 -19.77
CA MET A 39 26.55 -25.13 -19.79
C MET A 39 25.95 -25.27 -18.39
N GLN A 40 26.71 -25.81 -17.42
CA GLN A 40 26.29 -25.89 -16.03
C GLN A 40 26.03 -24.50 -15.44
N SER A 41 26.93 -23.54 -15.69
CA SER A 41 26.73 -22.16 -15.24
C SER A 41 25.49 -21.51 -15.87
N THR A 42 25.22 -21.78 -17.16
CA THR A 42 24.02 -21.28 -17.85
C THR A 42 22.74 -21.87 -17.25
N ILE A 43 22.72 -23.18 -16.99
CA ILE A 43 21.58 -23.85 -16.33
C ILE A 43 21.33 -23.24 -14.94
N GLU A 44 22.39 -22.94 -14.20
CA GLU A 44 22.27 -22.34 -12.86
C GLU A 44 21.73 -20.91 -12.94
N THR A 45 22.16 -20.11 -13.92
CA THR A 45 21.60 -18.77 -14.16
C THR A 45 20.13 -18.82 -14.57
N GLU A 46 19.74 -19.70 -15.50
CA GLU A 46 18.34 -19.84 -15.94
C GLU A 46 17.44 -20.33 -14.80
N LYS A 47 17.92 -21.25 -13.96
CA LYS A 47 17.19 -21.69 -12.75
C LYS A 47 16.94 -20.53 -11.78
N ASN A 48 17.93 -19.67 -11.59
CA ASN A 48 17.79 -18.50 -10.73
C ASN A 48 16.78 -17.50 -11.31
N GLU A 49 16.79 -17.28 -12.62
CA GLU A 49 15.79 -16.44 -13.29
C GLU A 49 14.37 -17.02 -13.17
N ILE A 50 14.20 -18.33 -13.41
CA ILE A 50 12.91 -19.01 -13.22
C ILE A 50 12.41 -18.84 -11.79
N ASN A 51 13.28 -18.98 -10.80
CA ASN A 51 12.91 -18.78 -9.40
C ASN A 51 12.48 -17.34 -9.12
N ASN A 52 13.19 -16.35 -9.66
CA ASN A 52 12.81 -14.94 -9.55
C ASN A 52 11.45 -14.66 -10.19
N TYR A 53 11.20 -15.16 -11.41
CA TYR A 53 9.90 -15.01 -12.06
C TYR A 53 8.77 -15.69 -11.26
N ASN A 54 9.02 -16.85 -10.67
CA ASN A 54 8.03 -17.52 -9.81
C ASN A 54 7.70 -16.68 -8.56
N LEU A 55 8.70 -16.07 -7.93
CA LEU A 55 8.48 -15.16 -6.79
C LEU A 55 7.66 -13.92 -7.20
N GLU A 56 7.92 -13.36 -8.38
CA GLU A 56 7.11 -12.26 -8.90
C GLU A 56 5.67 -12.67 -9.19
N ILE A 57 5.47 -13.86 -9.79
CA ILE A 57 4.13 -14.41 -10.07
C ILE A 57 3.33 -14.53 -8.77
N GLU A 58 3.91 -15.10 -7.71
CA GLU A 58 3.23 -15.22 -6.42
C GLU A 58 2.88 -13.84 -5.83
N LYS A 59 3.80 -12.87 -5.91
CA LYS A 59 3.55 -11.49 -5.48
C LYS A 59 2.40 -10.83 -6.26
N TYR A 60 2.27 -11.08 -7.56
CA TYR A 60 1.16 -10.55 -8.36
C TYR A 60 -0.16 -11.26 -8.05
N LYS A 61 -0.15 -12.57 -7.79
CA LYS A 61 -1.35 -13.32 -7.35
C LYS A 61 -1.88 -12.81 -6.01
N GLU A 62 -1.01 -12.55 -5.05
CA GLU A 62 -1.41 -11.96 -3.76
C GLU A 62 -2.09 -10.60 -3.95
N LYS A 63 -1.53 -9.73 -4.81
CA LYS A 63 -2.16 -8.44 -5.15
C LYS A 63 -3.55 -8.60 -5.76
N LEU A 64 -3.73 -9.58 -6.66
CA LEU A 64 -5.04 -9.86 -7.28
C LEU A 64 -6.05 -10.44 -6.29
N SER A 65 -5.62 -11.33 -5.39
CA SER A 65 -6.50 -11.87 -4.34
C SER A 65 -6.95 -10.79 -3.36
N ASN A 66 -6.04 -9.86 -3.01
CA ASN A 66 -6.39 -8.71 -2.20
C ASN A 66 -7.41 -7.82 -2.90
N LEU A 67 -7.31 -7.62 -4.22
CA LEU A 67 -8.25 -6.80 -4.99
C LEU A 67 -9.72 -7.22 -4.82
N GLU A 68 -10.04 -8.52 -4.87
CA GLU A 68 -11.41 -9.01 -4.66
C GLU A 68 -11.90 -8.74 -3.24
N THR A 69 -11.03 -8.95 -2.25
CA THR A 69 -11.33 -8.68 -0.84
C THR A 69 -11.56 -7.20 -0.60
N SER A 70 -10.67 -6.33 -1.10
CA SER A 70 -10.79 -4.88 -1.01
C SER A 70 -12.07 -4.40 -1.73
N THR A 71 -12.40 -4.95 -2.90
CA THR A 71 -13.64 -4.63 -3.64
C THR A 71 -14.88 -4.98 -2.82
N SER A 72 -14.89 -6.15 -2.18
CA SER A 72 -15.97 -6.58 -1.29
C SER A 72 -16.15 -5.63 -0.10
N ASN A 73 -15.04 -5.25 0.55
CA ASN A 73 -15.05 -4.31 1.67
C ASN A 73 -15.52 -2.90 1.26
N ILE A 74 -15.06 -2.40 0.12
CA ILE A 74 -15.53 -1.11 -0.43
C ILE A 74 -17.04 -1.16 -0.68
N ASN A 75 -17.53 -2.24 -1.29
CA ASN A 75 -18.96 -2.41 -1.52
C ASN A 75 -19.78 -2.48 -0.24
N LYS A 76 -19.23 -3.05 0.84
CA LYS A 76 -19.87 -3.03 2.17
C LYS A 76 -20.06 -1.59 2.66
N TYR A 77 -19.04 -0.74 2.55
CA TYR A 77 -19.14 0.67 2.95
C TYR A 77 -20.09 1.46 2.05
N LEU A 78 -20.02 1.28 0.73
CA LEU A 78 -20.91 1.95 -0.22
C LEU A 78 -22.38 1.55 -0.02
N LYS A 79 -22.66 0.26 0.22
CA LYS A 79 -24.02 -0.23 0.52
C LYS A 79 -24.57 0.35 1.82
N SER A 80 -23.72 0.46 2.84
CA SER A 80 -24.10 1.12 4.10
C SER A 80 -24.48 2.58 3.91
N TYR A 81 -23.90 3.27 2.92
CA TYR A 81 -24.22 4.67 2.63
C TYR A 81 -25.51 4.84 1.82
N PHE A 82 -25.57 4.19 0.66
CA PHE A 82 -26.63 4.46 -0.31
C PHE A 82 -27.94 3.70 -0.01
N GLY A 83 -27.92 2.71 0.90
CA GLY A 83 -29.08 1.85 1.22
C GLY A 83 -29.53 0.93 0.06
N HIS A 84 -29.15 1.25 -1.17
CA HIS A 84 -29.35 0.53 -2.41
C HIS A 84 -28.02 0.43 -3.19
N ASN A 85 -27.92 -0.49 -4.16
CA ASN A 85 -26.74 -0.68 -5.03
C ASN A 85 -26.56 0.48 -6.04
N MET A 86 -26.57 1.72 -5.56
CA MET A 86 -26.41 2.91 -6.39
C MET A 86 -25.00 2.98 -6.98
N LEU A 87 -23.99 2.53 -6.23
CA LEU A 87 -22.62 2.33 -6.72
C LEU A 87 -22.06 1.01 -6.19
N GLU A 88 -21.45 0.22 -7.07
CA GLU A 88 -20.78 -1.04 -6.74
C GLU A 88 -19.49 -1.15 -7.56
N LEU A 89 -18.39 -1.49 -6.90
CA LEU A 89 -17.13 -1.84 -7.56
C LEU A 89 -17.14 -3.33 -7.90
N LYS A 90 -16.61 -3.69 -9.06
CA LYS A 90 -16.46 -5.08 -9.45
C LYS A 90 -15.11 -5.27 -10.10
N ALA A 91 -14.35 -6.25 -9.62
CA ALA A 91 -13.08 -6.61 -10.23
C ALA A 91 -13.33 -7.15 -11.64
N LYS A 92 -12.64 -6.58 -12.61
CA LYS A 92 -12.79 -6.95 -14.02
C LYS A 92 -11.98 -8.21 -14.30
N LYS A 93 -12.55 -9.03 -15.18
CA LYS A 93 -11.94 -10.27 -15.64
C LYS A 93 -11.58 -10.14 -17.12
N ASP A 94 -10.47 -10.72 -17.51
CA ASP A 94 -10.07 -10.85 -18.91
C ASP A 94 -10.96 -11.86 -19.66
N ASP A 95 -10.72 -12.02 -20.95
CA ASP A 95 -11.48 -12.95 -21.82
C ASP A 95 -11.35 -14.42 -21.38
N LYS A 96 -10.36 -14.75 -20.54
CA LYS A 96 -10.11 -16.07 -19.97
C LYS A 96 -10.73 -16.23 -18.57
N GLY A 97 -11.43 -15.22 -18.07
CA GLY A 97 -12.05 -15.22 -16.75
C GLY A 97 -11.09 -14.97 -15.58
N GLN A 98 -9.85 -14.54 -15.84
CA GLN A 98 -8.85 -14.21 -14.82
C GLN A 98 -8.93 -12.73 -14.45
N LEU A 99 -8.64 -12.40 -13.19
CA LEU A 99 -8.58 -11.01 -12.74
C LEU A 99 -7.46 -10.27 -13.49
N ASN A 100 -7.80 -9.15 -14.12
CA ASN A 100 -6.83 -8.36 -14.89
C ASN A 100 -6.26 -7.17 -14.10
N GLY A 101 -6.60 -7.04 -12.82
CA GLY A 101 -6.16 -5.94 -11.94
C GLY A 101 -6.97 -4.65 -12.09
N GLU A 102 -7.96 -4.61 -12.97
CA GLU A 102 -8.85 -3.46 -13.14
C GLU A 102 -10.15 -3.65 -12.34
N PHE A 103 -10.84 -2.55 -12.05
CA PHE A 103 -12.20 -2.56 -11.52
C PHE A 103 -13.12 -1.75 -12.42
N GLU A 104 -14.36 -2.20 -12.53
CA GLU A 104 -15.46 -1.45 -13.10
C GLU A 104 -16.36 -0.92 -11.98
N ILE A 105 -16.89 0.29 -12.16
CA ILE A 105 -17.89 0.86 -11.26
C ILE A 105 -19.25 0.69 -11.94
N LEU A 106 -20.19 0.10 -11.21
CA LEU A 106 -21.55 -0.16 -11.65
C LEU A 106 -22.49 0.80 -10.92
N ARG A 107 -23.37 1.47 -11.67
CA ARG A 107 -24.52 2.23 -11.16
C ARG A 107 -25.79 1.48 -11.50
N ASN A 108 -26.54 1.04 -10.49
CA ASN A 108 -27.76 0.24 -10.67
C ASN A 108 -27.52 -1.00 -11.56
N GLY A 109 -26.38 -1.68 -11.37
CA GLY A 109 -26.00 -2.88 -12.12
C GLY A 109 -25.49 -2.64 -13.55
N LYS A 110 -25.38 -1.39 -14.01
CA LYS A 110 -24.81 -1.03 -15.32
C LYS A 110 -23.52 -0.26 -15.14
N GLN A 111 -22.56 -0.42 -16.07
CA GLN A 111 -21.31 0.34 -16.04
C GLN A 111 -21.58 1.85 -15.97
N ALA A 112 -21.05 2.49 -14.92
CA ALA A 112 -21.08 3.93 -14.76
C ALA A 112 -20.10 4.57 -15.74
N LYS A 113 -20.60 5.42 -16.64
CA LYS A 113 -19.75 6.14 -17.60
C LYS A 113 -19.10 7.39 -16.99
N ASN A 114 -19.78 8.00 -16.02
CA ASN A 114 -19.34 9.23 -15.36
C ASN A 114 -19.66 9.13 -13.86
N LEU A 115 -18.75 9.66 -13.04
CA LEU A 115 -18.95 9.90 -11.61
C LEU A 115 -18.96 11.39 -11.35
N SER A 116 -19.80 11.83 -10.43
CA SER A 116 -19.68 13.16 -9.82
C SER A 116 -18.40 13.25 -8.98
N GLU A 117 -17.97 14.48 -8.70
CA GLU A 117 -16.82 14.73 -7.83
C GLU A 117 -17.03 14.11 -6.44
N GLY A 118 -18.22 14.28 -5.85
CA GLY A 118 -18.60 13.67 -4.58
C GLY A 118 -18.51 12.15 -4.59
N GLU A 119 -19.03 11.49 -5.64
CA GLU A 119 -18.91 10.03 -5.78
C GLU A 119 -17.46 9.58 -5.93
N CYS A 120 -16.62 10.33 -6.65
CA CYS A 120 -15.20 10.02 -6.79
C CYS A 120 -14.47 10.08 -5.44
N SER A 121 -14.66 11.18 -4.70
CA SER A 121 -14.10 11.35 -3.35
C SER A 121 -14.59 10.28 -2.38
N LEU A 122 -15.88 9.93 -2.44
CA LEU A 122 -16.48 8.89 -1.61
C LEU A 122 -15.86 7.51 -1.87
N VAL A 123 -15.74 7.13 -3.15
CA VAL A 123 -15.13 5.85 -3.54
C VAL A 123 -13.65 5.80 -3.12
N ALA A 124 -12.91 6.89 -3.33
CA ALA A 124 -11.52 7.00 -2.89
C ALA A 124 -11.39 6.85 -1.37
N PHE A 125 -12.29 7.47 -0.61
CA PHE A 125 -12.30 7.34 0.85
C PHE A 125 -12.64 5.93 1.31
N CYS A 126 -13.65 5.29 0.71
CA CYS A 126 -13.99 3.90 1.03
C CYS A 126 -12.84 2.94 0.70
N TYR A 127 -12.15 3.17 -0.43
CA TYR A 127 -10.95 2.42 -0.80
C TYR A 127 -9.84 2.59 0.24
N PHE A 128 -9.58 3.82 0.68
CA PHE A 128 -8.60 4.08 1.72
C PHE A 128 -8.92 3.33 3.02
N VAL A 129 -10.16 3.43 3.51
CA VAL A 129 -10.58 2.72 4.73
C VAL A 129 -10.47 1.21 4.56
N ALA A 130 -10.88 0.65 3.42
CA ALA A 130 -10.72 -0.78 3.13
C ALA A 130 -9.24 -1.21 3.14
N SER A 131 -8.34 -0.39 2.59
CA SER A 131 -6.91 -0.68 2.54
C SER A 131 -6.21 -0.69 3.92
N LEU A 132 -6.85 -0.13 4.96
CA LEU A 132 -6.36 -0.24 6.34
C LEU A 132 -6.51 -1.66 6.92
N GLU A 133 -7.37 -2.49 6.32
CA GLU A 133 -7.58 -3.89 6.72
C GLU A 133 -6.75 -4.90 5.89
N ASP A 134 -5.99 -4.43 4.90
CA ASP A 134 -5.16 -5.29 4.06
C ASP A 134 -3.98 -5.87 4.85
N ALA A 135 -3.43 -7.02 4.42
CA ALA A 135 -2.31 -7.70 5.10
C ALA A 135 -1.06 -6.82 5.31
N ASN A 136 -0.91 -5.76 4.52
CA ASN A 136 0.23 -4.83 4.62
C ASN A 136 0.10 -3.83 5.77
N THR A 137 -1.11 -3.56 6.25
CA THR A 137 -1.45 -2.51 7.23
C THR A 137 -2.07 -3.10 8.49
N LYS A 138 -2.84 -4.17 8.34
CA LYS A 138 -3.47 -4.94 9.42
C LYS A 138 -2.44 -5.35 10.48
N ASP A 139 -2.78 -5.09 11.74
CA ASP A 139 -1.98 -5.38 12.93
C ASP A 139 -0.61 -4.67 13.04
N LYS A 140 -0.29 -3.74 12.12
CA LYS A 140 0.96 -2.96 12.15
C LYS A 140 0.85 -1.61 12.85
N ASN A 141 -0.34 -1.23 13.30
CA ASN A 141 -0.63 0.07 13.93
C ASN A 141 -0.01 1.26 13.15
N PRO A 142 -0.42 1.49 11.89
CA PRO A 142 0.14 2.57 11.07
C PRO A 142 -0.08 3.96 11.69
N ILE A 143 0.66 4.95 11.17
CA ILE A 143 0.31 6.37 11.33
C ILE A 143 -0.65 6.71 10.19
N ILE A 144 -1.82 7.20 10.54
CA ILE A 144 -2.90 7.54 9.61
C ILE A 144 -2.98 9.06 9.50
N TRP A 145 -2.93 9.58 8.28
CA TRP A 145 -3.14 10.98 7.96
C TRP A 145 -4.22 11.10 6.90
N ILE A 146 -5.28 11.86 7.20
CA ILE A 146 -6.37 12.15 6.26
C ILE A 146 -6.39 13.65 6.03
N ASP A 147 -6.09 14.07 4.80
CA ASP A 147 -6.17 15.48 4.41
C ASP A 147 -7.51 15.78 3.75
N ASP A 148 -8.27 16.66 4.38
CA ASP A 148 -9.53 17.23 3.94
C ASP A 148 -10.50 16.20 3.32
N PRO A 149 -11.06 15.30 4.12
CA PRO A 149 -11.87 14.19 3.61
C PRO A 149 -13.24 14.60 3.06
N ILE A 150 -13.57 15.89 3.12
CA ILE A 150 -14.82 16.47 2.62
C ILE A 150 -14.48 17.52 1.58
N SER A 151 -14.91 17.32 0.33
CA SER A 151 -14.89 18.41 -0.65
C SER A 151 -15.97 19.44 -0.32
N SER A 152 -15.66 20.71 -0.57
CA SER A 152 -16.41 21.90 -0.13
C SER A 152 -17.85 22.04 -0.66
N LEU A 153 -18.36 21.07 -1.42
CA LEU A 153 -19.66 21.11 -2.07
C LEU A 153 -20.65 20.03 -1.64
N ASP A 154 -20.26 19.05 -0.82
CA ASP A 154 -21.17 17.95 -0.45
C ASP A 154 -21.37 17.76 1.05
N ASN A 155 -22.20 18.63 1.62
CA ASN A 155 -22.69 18.50 3.00
C ASN A 155 -23.44 17.17 3.24
N ASN A 156 -23.93 16.50 2.19
CA ASN A 156 -24.68 15.24 2.35
C ASN A 156 -23.76 14.09 2.79
N HIS A 157 -22.45 14.18 2.54
CA HIS A 157 -21.50 13.11 2.82
C HIS A 157 -20.76 13.26 4.15
N ILE A 158 -20.85 14.43 4.81
CA ILE A 158 -20.15 14.74 6.06
C ILE A 158 -20.41 13.66 7.13
N PHE A 159 -21.68 13.29 7.33
CA PHE A 159 -22.04 12.32 8.35
C PHE A 159 -21.49 10.92 8.05
N PHE A 160 -21.46 10.51 6.79
CA PHE A 160 -20.95 9.21 6.40
C PHE A 160 -19.44 9.09 6.52
N ILE A 161 -18.72 10.09 6.04
CA ILE A 161 -17.27 10.14 6.20
C ILE A 161 -16.91 10.15 7.69
N PHE A 162 -17.62 10.95 8.49
CA PHE A 162 -17.49 10.92 9.94
C PHE A 162 -17.76 9.54 10.54
N SER A 163 -18.84 8.87 10.14
CA SER A 163 -19.20 7.56 10.69
C SER A 163 -18.20 6.46 10.31
N LEU A 164 -17.64 6.50 9.11
CA LEU A 164 -16.54 5.61 8.72
C LEU A 164 -15.28 5.88 9.56
N ILE A 165 -14.92 7.14 9.78
CA ILE A 165 -13.78 7.48 10.64
C ILE A 165 -14.01 6.99 12.07
N GLU A 166 -15.19 7.24 12.62
CA GLU A 166 -15.53 6.85 13.98
C GLU A 166 -15.47 5.32 14.13
N ASN A 167 -16.22 4.58 13.30
CA ASN A 167 -16.40 3.13 13.47
C ASN A 167 -15.22 2.30 12.95
N GLU A 168 -14.63 2.68 11.81
CA GLU A 168 -13.64 1.84 11.13
C GLU A 168 -12.20 2.21 11.51
N ILE A 169 -11.96 3.43 12.00
CA ILE A 169 -10.61 3.88 12.39
C ILE A 169 -10.53 4.07 13.91
N VAL A 170 -11.35 4.95 14.48
CA VAL A 170 -11.22 5.36 15.90
C VAL A 170 -11.65 4.27 16.87
N GLU A 171 -12.78 3.61 16.62
CA GLU A 171 -13.30 2.54 17.50
C GLU A 171 -12.47 1.26 17.42
N LYS A 172 -11.94 0.90 16.25
CA LYS A 172 -11.07 -0.26 16.08
C LYS A 172 -9.70 -0.08 16.73
N ASP A 173 -9.27 1.16 16.90
CA ASP A 173 -8.00 1.53 17.55
C ASP A 173 -6.76 0.83 16.95
N SER A 174 -6.76 0.62 15.63
CA SER A 174 -5.70 -0.09 14.91
C SER A 174 -4.64 0.86 14.34
N PHE A 175 -4.29 1.93 15.07
CA PHE A 175 -3.31 2.93 14.63
C PHE A 175 -2.41 3.39 15.76
N LYS A 176 -1.20 3.81 15.43
CA LYS A 176 -0.26 4.42 16.39
C LYS A 176 -0.56 5.89 16.60
N GLN A 177 -0.85 6.61 15.53
CA GLN A 177 -1.26 8.02 15.54
C GLN A 177 -2.26 8.27 14.43
N PHE A 178 -3.22 9.16 14.69
CA PHE A 178 -4.26 9.53 13.73
C PHE A 178 -4.37 11.04 13.63
N PHE A 179 -4.25 11.56 12.42
CA PHE A 179 -4.33 12.97 12.09
C PHE A 179 -5.41 13.20 11.04
N ILE A 180 -6.18 14.27 11.22
CA ILE A 180 -7.14 14.77 10.25
C ILE A 180 -6.88 16.27 10.09
N SER A 181 -6.67 16.72 8.86
CA SER A 181 -6.73 18.13 8.49
C SER A 181 -8.03 18.40 7.73
N THR A 182 -8.60 19.59 7.90
CA THR A 182 -9.75 20.03 7.11
C THR A 182 -9.85 21.55 7.15
N HIS A 183 -10.40 22.13 6.10
CA HIS A 183 -10.84 23.52 6.09
C HIS A 183 -12.35 23.67 6.38
N ASN A 184 -13.08 22.55 6.44
CA ASN A 184 -14.53 22.53 6.61
C ASN A 184 -14.91 22.62 8.10
N LEU A 185 -15.46 23.77 8.51
CA LEU A 185 -15.89 24.01 9.89
C LEU A 185 -17.06 23.13 10.33
N ASP A 186 -17.94 22.71 9.41
CA ASP A 186 -19.04 21.80 9.72
C ASP A 186 -18.52 20.40 10.04
N PHE A 187 -17.57 19.89 9.26
CA PHE A 187 -16.88 18.64 9.54
C PHE A 187 -16.09 18.70 10.86
N LEU A 188 -15.42 19.83 11.15
CA LEU A 188 -14.76 20.05 12.45
C LEU A 188 -15.72 19.90 13.65
N LYS A 189 -17.01 20.27 13.52
CA LYS A 189 -17.99 20.03 14.60
C LYS A 189 -18.17 18.55 14.90
N TYR A 190 -18.14 17.71 13.88
CA TYR A 190 -18.27 16.27 14.03
C TYR A 190 -16.99 15.66 14.60
N THR A 191 -15.81 16.09 14.14
CA THR A 191 -14.53 15.56 14.67
C THR A 191 -14.34 15.88 16.15
N LYS A 192 -14.95 16.95 16.68
CA LYS A 192 -15.06 17.25 18.13
C LYS A 192 -15.77 16.19 18.97
N ARG A 193 -16.58 15.34 18.33
CA ARG A 193 -17.34 14.27 18.99
C ARG A 193 -16.57 12.95 19.02
N LEU A 194 -15.49 12.82 18.24
CA LEU A 194 -14.65 11.64 18.25
C LEU A 194 -14.09 11.41 19.66
N LYS A 195 -14.17 10.16 20.09
CA LYS A 195 -13.68 9.73 21.39
C LYS A 195 -13.11 8.34 21.26
N LYS A 196 -11.88 8.16 21.71
CA LYS A 196 -11.24 6.84 21.80
C LYS A 196 -11.48 6.26 23.18
N ILE A 197 -11.83 4.98 23.25
CA ILE A 197 -12.01 4.29 24.54
C ILE A 197 -10.61 4.01 25.12
N LYS A 198 -10.35 4.45 26.35
CA LYS A 198 -9.11 4.10 27.04
C LYS A 198 -9.17 2.65 27.52
N PRO A 199 -8.07 1.88 27.41
CA PRO A 199 -8.02 0.53 27.97
C PRO A 199 -8.33 0.58 29.47
N LYS A 200 -9.22 -0.33 29.90
CA LYS A 200 -9.56 -0.46 31.31
C LYS A 200 -8.34 -0.94 32.07
N GLN A 201 -8.00 -0.25 33.17
CA GLN A 201 -6.92 -0.69 34.05
C GLN A 201 -7.37 -1.87 34.94
N ASN A 202 -8.66 -1.95 35.28
CA ASN A 202 -9.28 -3.02 36.07
C ASN A 202 -10.74 -3.25 35.62
N GLU A 203 -11.30 -4.45 35.81
CA GLU A 203 -12.68 -4.79 35.37
C GLU A 203 -13.75 -3.85 35.95
N ASN A 204 -13.58 -3.42 37.21
CA ASN A 204 -14.47 -2.51 37.93
C ASN A 204 -14.29 -1.02 37.61
N SER A 205 -13.36 -0.66 36.72
CA SER A 205 -13.14 0.74 36.35
C SER A 205 -14.18 1.25 35.34
N LYS A 206 -14.72 2.45 35.59
CA LYS A 206 -15.62 3.14 34.65
C LYS A 206 -14.92 3.34 33.30
N LYS A 207 -15.66 3.21 32.19
CA LYS A 207 -15.15 3.54 30.85
C LYS A 207 -14.61 4.98 30.85
N LYS A 208 -13.33 5.14 30.49
CA LYS A 208 -12.69 6.44 30.30
C LYS A 208 -12.51 6.67 28.80
N TYR A 209 -12.58 7.93 28.40
CA TYR A 209 -12.43 8.34 27.01
C TYR A 209 -11.22 9.26 26.84
N GLU A 210 -10.61 9.19 25.68
CA GLU A 210 -9.60 10.11 25.18
C GLU A 210 -10.20 10.96 24.06
N PHE A 211 -9.96 12.26 24.11
CA PHE A 211 -10.47 13.21 23.12
C PHE A 211 -9.33 13.74 22.26
N PRO A 212 -9.56 14.01 20.96
CA PRO A 212 -8.56 14.59 20.09
C PRO A 212 -8.07 15.94 20.59
N GLN A 213 -6.86 16.30 20.17
CA GLN A 213 -6.32 17.65 20.34
C GLN A 213 -6.55 18.42 19.04
N TYR A 214 -6.94 19.69 19.16
CA TYR A 214 -7.23 20.55 18.00
C TYR A 214 -6.17 21.61 17.84
N TYR A 215 -5.72 21.75 16.60
CA TYR A 215 -4.76 22.75 16.17
C TYR A 215 -5.29 23.42 14.91
N PHE A 216 -4.82 24.63 14.64
CA PHE A 216 -5.08 25.34 13.39
C PHE A 216 -3.78 25.93 12.85
N ILE A 217 -3.71 26.09 11.54
CA ILE A 217 -2.59 26.74 10.87
C ILE A 217 -2.95 28.21 10.71
N GLU A 218 -2.14 29.09 11.29
CA GLU A 218 -2.29 30.53 11.16
C GLU A 218 -1.21 31.10 10.25
N ARG A 219 -1.61 31.93 9.29
CA ARG A 219 -0.69 32.74 8.50
C ARG A 219 -0.40 34.04 9.24
N GLY A 220 0.87 34.38 9.40
CA GLY A 220 1.34 35.64 9.98
C GLY A 220 2.48 36.25 9.19
N VAL A 221 2.87 37.47 9.55
CA VAL A 221 4.02 38.17 8.94
C VAL A 221 5.06 38.46 10.02
N LYS A 222 6.28 37.94 9.85
CA LYS A 222 7.42 38.20 10.74
C LYS A 222 8.52 38.89 9.92
N LYS A 223 8.88 40.13 10.28
CA LYS A 223 9.94 40.93 9.60
C LYS A 223 9.74 41.01 8.07
N SER A 224 8.52 41.28 7.62
CA SER A 224 8.15 41.34 6.19
C SER A 224 8.26 40.02 5.41
N ILE A 225 8.37 38.88 6.11
CA ILE A 225 8.34 37.54 5.53
C ILE A 225 7.02 36.89 5.96
N GLU A 226 6.27 36.35 5.00
CA GLU A 226 5.10 35.53 5.27
C GLU A 226 5.52 34.22 5.97
N THR A 227 4.82 33.88 7.04
CA THR A 227 5.08 32.69 7.86
C THR A 227 3.78 31.97 8.14
N SER A 228 3.86 30.65 8.31
CA SER A 228 2.73 29.83 8.78
C SER A 228 3.14 29.12 10.07
N GLU A 229 2.28 29.16 11.07
CA GLU A 229 2.53 28.58 12.39
C GLU A 229 1.35 27.69 12.80
N ILE A 230 1.66 26.50 13.34
CA ILE A 230 0.64 25.62 13.91
C ILE A 230 0.41 26.06 15.36
N LYS A 231 -0.82 26.45 15.67
CA LYS A 231 -1.23 26.89 17.01
C LYS A 231 -2.36 26.01 17.54
N LYS A 232 -2.55 25.99 18.87
CA LYS A 232 -3.73 25.36 19.46
C LYS A 232 -4.99 26.05 18.96
N LEU A 233 -6.07 25.29 18.79
CA LEU A 233 -7.35 25.85 18.36
C LEU A 233 -7.82 26.92 19.37
N PRO A 234 -8.17 28.15 18.92
CA PRO A 234 -8.67 29.20 19.77
C PRO A 234 -9.97 28.79 20.47
N LYS A 235 -10.17 29.25 21.71
CA LYS A 235 -11.37 28.91 22.52
C LYS A 235 -12.68 29.29 21.83
N CYS A 236 -12.69 30.38 21.06
CA CYS A 236 -13.86 30.80 20.30
C CYS A 236 -14.20 29.79 19.19
N LEU A 237 -13.22 29.23 18.48
CA LEU A 237 -13.43 28.15 17.49
C LEU A 237 -13.67 26.80 18.14
N GLU A 238 -13.24 26.58 19.39
CA GLU A 238 -13.65 25.40 20.16
C GLU A 238 -15.15 25.47 20.49
N ARG A 239 -15.62 26.62 20.97
CA ARG A 239 -17.00 26.84 21.45
C ARG A 239 -18.00 27.09 20.34
N TYR A 240 -17.60 27.87 19.35
CA TYR A 240 -18.43 28.30 18.24
C TYR A 240 -17.92 27.70 16.95
N THR A 241 -18.82 27.54 16.01
CA THR A 241 -18.54 26.82 14.77
C THR A 241 -18.53 27.78 13.59
N THR A 242 -18.22 29.04 13.87
CA THR A 242 -18.18 30.14 12.92
C THR A 242 -16.84 30.84 13.08
N GLU A 243 -16.22 31.16 11.95
CA GLU A 243 -15.00 31.97 11.93
C GLU A 243 -15.27 33.41 12.34
N PHE A 244 -16.51 33.88 12.19
CA PHE A 244 -16.91 35.24 12.56
C PHE A 244 -16.47 35.62 13.97
N ASN A 245 -16.76 34.79 14.97
CA ASN A 245 -16.38 35.08 16.35
C ASN A 245 -14.85 35.14 16.55
N TYR A 246 -14.11 34.36 15.78
CA TYR A 246 -12.65 34.41 15.78
C TYR A 246 -12.14 35.72 15.20
N LEU A 247 -12.69 36.16 14.05
CA LEU A 247 -12.28 37.41 13.41
C LEU A 247 -12.51 38.63 14.30
N PHE A 248 -13.62 38.67 15.06
CA PHE A 248 -13.88 39.75 16.02
C PHE A 248 -12.90 39.75 17.20
N GLU A 249 -12.35 38.60 17.60
CA GLU A 249 -11.31 38.56 18.64
C GLU A 249 -9.93 39.02 18.12
N GLN A 250 -9.74 39.09 16.79
CA GLN A 250 -8.48 39.51 16.16
C GLN A 250 -8.42 41.00 15.79
N ILE A 251 -9.56 41.71 15.85
CA ILE A 251 -9.66 43.18 15.66
C ILE A 251 -9.43 43.88 16.99
#